data_AF-A0A9E3SST4-F1
#
_entry.id   AF-A0A9E3SST4-F1
#
_cell.length_a   1.000
_cell.length_b   1.000
_cell.length_c   1.000
_cell.angle_alpha   90.00
_cell.angle_beta   90.00
_cell.angle_gamma   90.00
#
_symmetry.space_group_name_H-M   'P 1'
#
loop_
_entity.id
_entity.type
_entity.pdbx_description
1 polymer ?
#
loop_
_entity_poly.entity_id
_entity_poly.type
_entity_poly.pdbx_seq_one_letter_code
_entity_poly.pdbx_strand_id
1 'polypeptide(L)'
;LVEQFCEGARLGENSVGACADLILVDYQPFTPVLAGNLPWHILFCFEASIVTATMVQGRMLMWDRQLLTLNERAIAEEALALAPRVWERYQQNAAVS
;
A
#
# COMPACT_ATOMS: atom_id res chain seq x y z
N LEU A 1 -11.76 11.93 5.97
CA LEU A 1 -10.98 10.68 6.05
C LEU A 1 -9.86 10.80 7.09
N VAL A 2 -8.87 11.68 6.90
CA VAL A 2 -7.77 11.89 7.88
C VAL A 2 -8.28 12.29 9.26
N GLU A 3 -9.18 13.28 9.33
CA GLU A 3 -9.80 13.70 10.60
C GLU A 3 -10.66 12.62 11.26
N GLN A 4 -11.15 11.63 10.51
CA GLN A 4 -12.01 10.56 11.04
C GLN A 4 -11.21 9.38 11.62
N PHE A 5 -9.99 9.13 11.13
CA PHE A 5 -9.22 7.93 11.48
C PHE A 5 -7.86 8.26 12.10
N CYS A 6 -7.42 9.51 12.06
CA CYS A 6 -6.07 9.94 12.43
C CYS A 6 -6.09 11.28 13.17
N GLU A 7 -6.93 11.39 14.21
CA GLU A 7 -7.09 12.61 15.00
C GLU A 7 -5.75 13.03 15.65
N GLY A 8 -5.34 14.28 15.43
CA GLY A 8 -4.10 14.85 15.96
C GLY A 8 -2.81 14.40 15.24
N ALA A 9 -2.90 13.49 14.26
CA ALA A 9 -1.75 13.02 13.49
C ALA A 9 -1.39 13.99 12.37
N ARG A 10 -0.09 14.26 12.18
CA ARG A 10 0.42 14.98 11.01
C ARG A 10 0.89 13.97 9.98
N LEU A 11 0.14 13.84 8.89
CA LEU A 11 0.33 12.84 7.83
C LEU A 11 0.76 13.50 6.52
N GLY A 12 1.42 12.75 5.65
CA GLY A 12 1.76 13.19 4.29
C GLY A 12 2.88 14.23 4.23
N GLU A 13 3.58 14.46 5.34
CA GLU A 13 4.73 15.36 5.43
C GLU A 13 5.97 14.60 5.90
N ASN A 14 7.14 14.97 5.38
CA ASN A 14 8.43 14.49 5.87
C ASN A 14 9.09 15.61 6.66
N SER A 15 8.69 15.74 7.92
CA SER A 15 9.16 16.77 8.84
C SER A 15 9.23 16.22 10.28
N VAL A 16 10.02 16.88 11.13
CA VAL A 16 10.17 16.45 12.53
C VAL A 16 8.83 16.59 13.27
N GLY A 17 8.41 15.53 13.94
CA GLY A 17 7.15 15.48 14.70
C GLY A 17 5.95 14.97 13.88
N ALA A 18 6.13 14.72 12.58
CA ALA A 18 5.15 14.02 11.76
C ALA A 18 5.14 12.52 12.00
N CYS A 19 4.07 11.84 11.58
CA CYS A 19 4.03 10.39 11.57
C CYS A 19 5.07 9.83 10.59
N ALA A 20 5.83 8.84 11.03
CA ALA A 20 6.81 8.14 10.19
C ALA A 20 6.11 7.10 9.31
N ASP A 21 5.33 7.58 8.35
CA ASP A 21 4.65 6.80 7.31
C ASP A 21 5.43 6.95 6.00
N LEU A 22 6.23 5.94 5.68
CA LEU A 22 7.24 6.02 4.61
C LEU A 22 7.17 4.79 3.70
N ILE A 23 7.49 5.03 2.43
CA ILE A 23 7.83 3.98 1.48
C ILE A 23 9.24 4.21 0.96
N LEU A 24 9.95 3.12 0.67
CA LEU A 24 11.19 3.17 -0.10
C LEU A 24 10.91 2.54 -1.46
N VAL A 25 11.45 3.16 -2.50
CA VAL A 25 11.27 2.74 -3.89
C VAL A 25 12.62 2.53 -4.55
N ASP A 26 12.77 1.44 -5.27
CA ASP A 26 13.92 1.14 -6.13
C ASP A 26 13.58 1.58 -7.57
N TYR A 27 13.66 2.89 -7.80
CA TYR A 27 13.26 3.49 -9.07
C TYR A 27 14.45 3.70 -10.00
N GLN A 28 14.44 3.02 -11.14
CA GLN A 28 15.41 3.19 -12.22
C GLN A 28 14.81 4.07 -13.33
N PRO A 29 15.16 5.36 -13.42
CA PRO A 29 14.56 6.26 -14.40
C PRO A 29 15.14 6.07 -15.81
N PHE A 30 14.29 6.19 -16.84
CA PHE A 30 14.71 6.22 -18.25
C PHE A 30 14.94 7.65 -18.78
N THR A 31 14.59 8.66 -17.99
CA THR A 31 14.81 10.08 -18.26
C THR A 31 15.35 10.78 -17.01
N PRO A 32 16.13 11.87 -17.11
CA PRO A 32 16.68 12.53 -15.93
C PRO A 32 15.59 12.96 -14.94
N VAL A 33 15.80 12.65 -13.66
CA VAL A 33 14.94 13.08 -12.56
C VAL A 33 15.44 14.43 -12.03
N LEU A 34 14.56 15.42 -12.05
CA LEU A 34 14.76 16.79 -11.62
C LEU A 34 13.65 17.18 -10.64
N ALA A 35 13.88 18.15 -9.76
CA ALA A 35 12.88 18.58 -8.79
C ALA A 35 11.53 18.98 -9.44
N GLY A 36 11.57 19.62 -10.61
CA GLY A 36 10.37 20.06 -11.33
C GLY A 36 9.61 18.95 -12.08
N ASN A 37 10.21 17.78 -12.29
CA ASN A 37 9.57 16.66 -12.98
C ASN A 37 9.35 15.42 -12.10
N LEU A 38 9.94 15.37 -10.90
CA LEU A 38 9.78 14.26 -9.95
C LEU A 38 8.31 13.89 -9.68
N PRO A 39 7.37 14.84 -9.47
CA PRO A 39 5.95 14.49 -9.30
C PRO A 39 5.37 13.69 -10.47
N TRP A 40 5.81 13.96 -11.70
CA TRP A 40 5.36 13.22 -12.88
C TRP A 40 5.95 11.82 -12.96
N HIS A 41 7.20 11.63 -12.54
CA HIS A 41 7.77 10.30 -12.38
C HIS A 41 7.02 9.48 -11.33
N ILE A 42 6.65 10.09 -10.20
CA ILE A 42 5.84 9.42 -9.16
C ILE A 42 4.46 9.03 -9.72
N LEU A 43 3.79 9.94 -10.41
CA LEU A 43 2.42 9.70 -10.89
C LEU A 43 2.33 8.73 -12.06
N PHE A 44 3.30 8.76 -12.98
CA PHE A 44 3.19 8.06 -14.27
C PHE A 44 4.20 6.93 -14.45
N CYS A 45 5.24 6.85 -13.62
CA CYS A 45 6.29 5.83 -13.78
C CYS A 45 6.46 4.92 -12.56
N PHE A 46 5.91 5.26 -11.40
CA PHE A 46 5.98 4.37 -10.24
C PHE A 46 4.91 3.30 -10.36
N GLU A 47 5.30 2.07 -10.07
CA GLU A 47 4.42 0.91 -10.00
C GLU A 47 4.60 0.21 -8.65
N ALA A 48 3.60 -0.57 -8.21
CA ALA A 48 3.68 -1.23 -6.91
C ALA A 48 4.93 -2.12 -6.77
N SER A 49 5.41 -2.68 -7.90
CA SER A 49 6.57 -3.56 -7.95
C SER A 49 7.87 -2.87 -7.53
N ILE A 50 8.00 -1.54 -7.57
CA ILE A 50 9.26 -0.87 -7.20
C ILE A 50 9.35 -0.56 -5.71
N VAL A 51 8.27 -0.75 -4.94
CA VAL A 51 8.28 -0.53 -3.48
C VAL A 51 9.06 -1.66 -2.81
N THR A 52 10.12 -1.30 -2.07
CA THR A 52 10.99 -2.25 -1.38
C THR A 52 10.73 -2.31 0.13
N ALA A 53 10.22 -1.22 0.70
CA ALA A 53 9.88 -1.15 2.12
C ALA A 53 8.67 -0.27 2.38
N THR A 54 7.90 -0.62 3.42
CA THR A 54 6.79 0.17 3.93
C THR A 54 6.89 0.29 5.44
N MET A 55 6.68 1.50 5.94
CA MET A 55 6.69 1.84 7.35
C MET A 55 5.42 2.63 7.67
N VAL A 56 4.78 2.31 8.79
CA VAL A 56 3.63 3.07 9.31
C VAL A 56 3.88 3.38 10.78
N GLN A 57 3.79 4.65 11.15
CA GLN A 57 4.04 5.17 12.49
C GLN A 57 5.37 4.68 13.10
N GLY A 58 6.42 4.60 12.28
CA GLY A 58 7.74 4.14 12.71
C GLY A 58 7.90 2.62 12.78
N ARG A 59 6.82 1.85 12.53
CA ARG A 59 6.86 0.39 12.49
C ARG A 59 7.05 -0.10 11.06
N MET A 60 8.10 -0.89 10.84
CA MET A 60 8.30 -1.59 9.57
C MET A 60 7.22 -2.66 9.35
N LEU A 61 6.57 -2.61 8.20
CA LEU A 61 5.57 -3.60 7.76
C LEU A 61 6.12 -4.50 6.65
N MET A 62 6.97 -3.96 5.78
CA MET A 62 7.65 -4.67 4.71
C MET A 62 9.10 -4.20 4.63
N TRP A 63 10.05 -5.12 4.47
CA TRP A 63 11.45 -4.80 4.22
C TRP A 63 12.02 -5.75 3.19
N ASP A 64 12.80 -5.21 2.23
CA ASP A 64 13.35 -5.97 1.11
C ASP A 64 12.29 -6.84 0.42
N ARG A 65 11.11 -6.25 0.19
CA ARG A 65 9.95 -6.88 -0.46
C ARG A 65 9.37 -8.08 0.30
N GLN A 66 9.73 -8.27 1.57
CA GLN A 66 9.18 -9.30 2.45
C GLN A 66 8.25 -8.68 3.49
N LEU A 67 7.01 -9.17 3.60
CA LEU A 67 6.09 -8.75 4.66
C LEU A 67 6.58 -9.27 6.01
N LEU A 68 6.63 -8.37 7.00
CA LEU A 68 7.10 -8.66 8.36
C LEU A 68 5.95 -8.97 9.33
N THR A 69 4.72 -8.66 8.94
CA THR A 69 3.54 -8.70 9.82
C THR A 69 2.48 -9.68 9.37
N LEU A 70 2.60 -10.26 8.17
CA LEU A 70 1.59 -11.11 7.54
C LEU A 70 2.24 -12.35 6.92
N ASN A 71 1.51 -13.46 6.92
CA ASN A 71 1.88 -14.66 6.18
C ASN A 71 1.07 -14.71 4.88
N GLU A 72 1.69 -14.27 3.78
CA GLU A 72 1.04 -14.16 2.48
C GLU A 72 0.43 -15.47 2.01
N ARG A 73 1.16 -16.58 2.19
CA ARG A 73 0.70 -17.90 1.76
C ARG A 73 -0.54 -18.35 2.53
N ALA A 74 -0.51 -18.25 3.86
CA ALA A 74 -1.66 -18.64 4.69
C ALA A 74 -2.90 -17.80 4.36
N ILE A 75 -2.73 -16.48 4.15
CA ILE A 75 -3.82 -15.58 3.77
C ILE A 75 -4.38 -15.96 2.40
N ALA A 76 -3.52 -16.24 1.42
CA ALA A 76 -3.97 -16.65 0.08
C ALA A 76 -4.71 -17.99 0.11
N GLU A 77 -4.21 -18.97 0.86
CA GLU A 77 -4.86 -20.27 1.06
C GLU A 77 -6.25 -20.12 1.70
N GLU A 78 -6.36 -19.30 2.76
CA GLU A 78 -7.64 -19.01 3.42
C GLU A 78 -8.62 -18.26 2.48
N ALA A 79 -8.13 -17.25 1.76
CA ALA A 79 -8.95 -16.49 0.82
C ALA A 79 -9.52 -17.39 -0.29
N LEU A 80 -8.71 -18.31 -0.83
CA LEU A 80 -9.15 -19.28 -1.84
C LEU A 80 -10.21 -20.23 -1.28
N ALA A 81 -10.05 -20.71 -0.04
CA ALA A 81 -11.04 -21.57 0.61
C ALA A 81 -12.38 -20.85 0.85
N LEU A 82 -12.35 -19.54 1.11
CA LEU A 82 -13.55 -18.71 1.33
C LEU A 82 -14.25 -18.27 0.04
N ALA A 83 -13.54 -18.25 -1.10
CA ALA A 83 -14.04 -17.72 -2.36
C ALA A 83 -15.38 -18.32 -2.84
N PRO A 84 -15.62 -19.66 -2.77
CA PRO A 84 -16.90 -20.24 -3.21
C PRO A 84 -18.10 -19.66 -2.47
N ARG A 85 -18.00 -19.52 -1.13
CA ARG A 85 -19.07 -18.97 -0.30
C ARG A 85 -19.35 -17.50 -0.61
N VAL A 86 -18.31 -16.73 -0.92
CA VAL A 86 -18.47 -15.33 -1.35
C VAL A 86 -19.23 -15.26 -2.67
N TRP A 87 -18.93 -16.15 -3.62
CA TRP A 87 -19.62 -16.26 -4.90
C TRP A 87 -21.07 -16.73 -4.81
N GLU A 88 -21.37 -17.71 -3.98
CA GLU A 88 -22.75 -18.12 -3.71
C GLU A 88 -23.58 -16.92 -3.20
N ARG A 89 -23.07 -16.20 -2.20
CA ARG A 89 -23.74 -15.00 -1.67
C ARG A 89 -23.90 -13.91 -2.71
N TYR A 90 -22.89 -13.69 -3.56
CA TYR A 90 -22.98 -12.72 -4.64
C TYR A 90 -24.08 -13.08 -5.63
N GLN A 91 -24.14 -14.34 -6.08
CA GLN A 91 -25.17 -14.82 -7.02
C GLN A 91 -26.58 -14.71 -6.45
N GLN A 92 -26.77 -15.05 -5.18
CA GLN A 92 -28.05 -14.87 -4.49
C GLN A 92 -28.52 -13.43 -4.51
N ASN A 93 -27.63 -12.47 -4.25
CA ASN A 93 -27.97 -11.05 -4.27
C ASN A 93 -28.20 -10.52 -5.69
N ALA A 94 -27.38 -10.97 -6.65
CA ALA A 94 -27.49 -10.56 -8.05
C ALA A 94 -28.73 -11.11 -8.75
N ALA A 95 -29.23 -12.28 -8.36
CA ALA A 95 -30.44 -12.89 -8.91
C ALA A 95 -31.76 -12.27 -8.39
N VAL A 96 -31.68 -11.42 -7.35
CA VAL A 96 -32.83 -10.72 -6.75
C VAL A 96 -32.93 -9.27 -7.27
N SER A 97 -32.05 -8.86 -8.21
CA SER A 97 -32.08 -7.57 -8.93
C SER A 97 -32.51 -7.78 -10.39
#